data_AF-A0A954SGI2-F1
#
_entry.id   AF-A0A954SGI2-F1
#
_cell.length_a   1.000
_cell.length_b   1.000
_cell.length_c   1.000
_cell.angle_alpha   90.00
_cell.angle_beta   90.00
_cell.angle_gamma   90.00
#
_symmetry.space_group_name_H-M   'P 1'
#
loop_
_entity.id
_entity.type
_entity.pdbx_description
1 polymer ?
#
loop_
_entity_poly.entity_id
_entity_poly.type
_entity_poly.pdbx_seq_one_letter_code
_entity_poly.pdbx_strand_id
1 'polypeptide(L)'
;MDVLFSRIEHYCFQGHTHIPGVFTRERFIGVEACDYRCPLGEEKLMINVGSVGQPRDGDARACYVILKENEIVFRRVDYPVTTTVEKILAIPELDRSFADRLLMGQ
;
A
#
# COMPACT_ATOMS: atom_id res chain seq x y z
N MET A 1 0.10 -18.16 -9.22
CA MET A 1 1.19 -17.23 -8.83
C MET A 1 2.47 -17.49 -9.61
N ASP A 2 2.82 -18.73 -9.95
CA ASP A 2 4.12 -19.07 -10.53
C ASP A 2 4.49 -18.32 -11.81
N VAL A 3 3.52 -18.07 -12.71
CA VAL A 3 3.76 -17.30 -13.94
C VAL A 3 4.19 -15.87 -13.66
N LEU A 4 3.69 -15.25 -12.57
CA LEU A 4 4.11 -13.92 -12.17
C LEU A 4 5.50 -13.97 -11.53
N PHE A 5 5.73 -14.94 -10.62
CA PHE A 5 7.01 -15.10 -9.93
C PHE A 5 8.17 -15.55 -10.82
N SER A 6 7.89 -16.12 -12.00
CA SER A 6 8.91 -16.42 -13.01
C SER A 6 9.41 -15.16 -13.74
N ARG A 7 8.68 -14.04 -13.65
CA ARG A 7 9.04 -12.75 -14.29
C ARG A 7 9.91 -11.85 -13.44
N ILE A 8 10.19 -12.23 -12.19
CA ILE A 8 10.99 -11.43 -11.26
C ILE A 8 12.22 -12.24 -10.83
N GLU A 9 13.35 -11.58 -10.62
CA GLU A 9 14.58 -12.24 -10.19
C GLU A 9 14.53 -12.59 -8.71
N HIS A 10 14.18 -11.61 -7.86
CA HIS A 10 14.15 -11.80 -6.41
C HIS A 10 13.00 -11.02 -5.75
N TYR A 11 13.18 -9.73 -5.51
CA TYR A 11 12.12 -8.86 -4.99
C TYR A 11 11.56 -7.94 -6.08
N CYS A 12 10.25 -7.72 -6.06
CA CYS A 12 9.58 -6.78 -6.96
C CYS A 12 8.67 -5.85 -6.16
N PHE A 13 8.94 -4.54 -6.21
CA PHE A 13 8.12 -3.52 -5.56
C PHE A 13 7.08 -3.00 -6.55
N GLN A 14 5.82 -2.97 -6.13
CA GLN A 14 4.70 -2.61 -6.98
C GLN A 14 3.69 -1.75 -6.24
N GLY A 15 2.95 -0.94 -7.01
CA GLY A 15 1.86 -0.09 -6.53
C GLY A 15 0.54 -0.51 -7.16
N HIS A 16 -0.19 0.46 -7.73
CA HIS A 16 -1.44 0.29 -8.48
C HIS A 16 -2.67 -0.14 -7.65
N THR A 17 -2.55 -1.13 -6.77
CA THR A 17 -3.67 -1.66 -5.96
C THR A 17 -4.08 -0.71 -4.83
N HIS A 18 -3.11 0.05 -4.31
CA HIS A 18 -3.21 0.88 -3.11
C HIS A 18 -3.46 0.10 -1.81
N ILE A 19 -3.23 -1.22 -1.83
CA ILE A 19 -3.39 -2.13 -0.68
C ILE A 19 -2.01 -2.69 -0.36
N PRO A 20 -1.39 -2.31 0.78
CA PRO A 20 -0.05 -2.77 1.12
C PRO A 20 -0.04 -4.22 1.58
N GLY A 21 1.09 -4.88 1.36
CA GLY A 21 1.32 -6.25 1.80
C GLY A 21 2.30 -6.96 0.88
N VAL A 22 2.50 -8.25 1.14
CA VAL A 22 3.50 -9.06 0.46
C VAL A 22 2.85 -10.28 -0.14
N PHE A 23 3.01 -10.46 -1.45
CA PHE A 23 2.74 -11.72 -2.08
C PHE A 23 3.98 -12.61 -1.98
N THR A 24 3.74 -13.81 -1.46
CA THR A 24 4.61 -14.99 -1.58
C THR A 24 4.10 -15.83 -2.76
N ARG A 25 4.77 -16.94 -3.07
CA ARG A 25 4.28 -17.85 -4.12
C ARG A 25 2.94 -18.48 -3.75
N GLU A 26 2.67 -18.64 -2.47
CA GLU A 26 1.53 -19.38 -1.94
C GLU A 26 0.34 -18.46 -1.61
N ARG A 27 0.62 -17.26 -1.10
CA ARG A 27 -0.42 -16.39 -0.54
C ARG A 27 -0.05 -14.90 -0.52
N PHE A 28 -1.05 -14.08 -0.28
CA PHE A 28 -0.87 -12.69 0.14
C PHE A 28 -0.81 -12.60 1.68
N ILE A 29 0.10 -11.77 2.18
CA ILE A 29 0.29 -11.46 3.59
C ILE A 29 0.00 -9.96 3.76
N GLY A 30 -1.11 -9.65 4.46
CA GLY A 30 -1.44 -8.28 4.84
C GLY A 30 -0.46 -7.74 5.90
N VAL A 31 -0.35 -6.41 5.97
CA VAL A 31 0.66 -5.75 6.82
C VAL A 31 0.46 -6.00 8.32
N GLU A 32 -0.77 -6.22 8.77
CA GLU A 32 -1.08 -6.54 10.17
C GLU A 32 -0.53 -7.92 10.57
N ALA A 33 -0.53 -8.87 9.63
CA ALA A 33 -0.06 -10.24 9.89
C ALA A 33 1.46 -10.33 10.09
N CYS A 34 2.21 -9.30 9.68
CA CYS A 34 3.65 -9.21 9.88
C CYS A 34 4.06 -8.02 10.75
N ASP A 35 3.13 -7.43 11.52
CA ASP A 35 3.39 -6.24 12.35
C ASP A 35 4.14 -5.14 11.59
N TYR A 36 3.71 -4.90 10.35
CA TYR A 36 4.27 -3.91 9.43
C TYR A 36 5.77 -4.12 9.08
N ARG A 37 6.35 -5.28 9.38
CA ARG A 37 7.76 -5.59 9.13
C ARG A 37 7.90 -6.97 8.48
N CYS A 38 8.47 -7.03 7.29
CA CYS A 38 8.67 -8.29 6.58
C CYS A 38 10.19 -8.51 6.39
N PRO A 39 10.76 -9.56 6.97
CA PRO A 39 12.15 -9.95 6.70
C PRO A 39 12.36 -10.23 5.21
N LEU A 40 13.53 -9.86 4.70
CA LEU A 40 13.97 -10.20 3.36
C LEU A 40 14.88 -11.42 3.43
N GLY A 41 14.46 -12.52 2.82
CA GLY A 41 15.22 -13.78 2.75
C GLY A 41 15.47 -14.22 1.30
N GLU A 42 15.89 -15.46 1.11
CA GLU A 42 16.20 -16.02 -0.23
C GLU A 42 14.96 -16.18 -1.14
N GLU A 43 13.77 -16.18 -0.55
CA GLU A 43 12.51 -16.30 -1.28
C GLU A 43 12.20 -15.09 -2.15
N LYS A 44 11.60 -15.36 -3.33
CA LYS A 44 11.10 -14.30 -4.19
C LYS A 44 9.85 -13.67 -3.57
N LEU A 45 9.75 -12.34 -3.60
CA LEU A 45 8.61 -11.60 -3.03
C LEU A 45 8.10 -10.54 -4.02
N MET A 46 6.78 -10.36 -4.08
CA MET A 46 6.19 -9.17 -4.70
C MET A 46 5.56 -8.31 -3.61
N ILE A 47 6.00 -7.07 -3.50
CA ILE A 47 5.74 -6.19 -2.37
C ILE A 47 4.84 -5.06 -2.87
N ASN A 48 3.57 -5.06 -2.46
CA ASN A 48 2.69 -3.93 -2.67
C ASN A 48 3.06 -2.84 -1.65
N VAL A 49 3.52 -1.69 -2.12
CA VAL A 49 3.99 -0.60 -1.23
C VAL A 49 2.87 0.22 -0.58
N GLY A 50 1.61 -0.08 -0.93
CA GLY A 50 0.44 0.70 -0.51
C GLY A 50 0.22 1.93 -1.40
N SER A 51 -0.31 3.01 -0.80
CA SER A 51 -0.54 4.28 -1.49
C SER A 51 -0.33 5.45 -0.53
N VAL A 52 0.38 6.47 -1.00
CA VAL A 52 0.55 7.73 -0.27
C VAL A 52 -0.73 8.57 -0.33
N GLY A 53 -1.39 8.61 -1.48
CA GLY A 53 -2.45 9.59 -1.76
C GLY A 53 -3.89 9.06 -1.63
N GLN A 54 -4.12 7.76 -1.77
CA GLN A 54 -5.45 7.15 -1.62
C GLN A 54 -5.30 5.68 -1.22
N PRO A 55 -5.01 5.36 0.05
CA PRO A 55 -5.04 3.98 0.55
C PRO A 55 -6.39 3.32 0.29
N ARG A 56 -6.43 2.00 0.06
CA ARG A 56 -7.65 1.26 -0.28
C ARG A 56 -7.90 0.03 0.60
N ASP A 57 -7.32 0.02 1.79
CA ASP A 57 -7.33 -1.12 2.69
C ASP A 57 -8.02 -0.84 4.04
N GLY A 58 -8.83 0.21 4.11
CA GLY A 58 -9.59 0.59 5.31
C GLY A 58 -8.80 1.41 6.33
N ASP A 59 -7.52 1.69 6.08
CA ASP A 59 -6.71 2.63 6.86
C ASP A 59 -6.43 3.89 6.04
N ALA A 60 -7.04 5.01 6.43
CA ALA A 60 -6.94 6.29 5.73
C ALA A 60 -5.52 6.89 5.74
N ARG A 61 -4.61 6.42 6.60
CA ARG A 61 -3.24 6.96 6.70
C ARG A 61 -2.43 6.64 5.46
N ALA A 62 -1.64 7.61 5.01
CA ALA A 62 -0.72 7.46 3.89
C ALA A 62 0.24 6.28 4.16
N CYS A 63 0.48 5.46 3.14
CA CYS A 63 1.33 4.28 3.24
C CYS A 63 2.50 4.33 2.27
N TYR A 64 3.67 3.94 2.77
CA TYR A 64 4.88 3.69 1.99
C TYR A 64 5.73 2.61 2.66
N VAL A 65 6.81 2.19 2.01
CA VAL A 65 7.78 1.22 2.55
C VAL A 65 9.16 1.84 2.71
N ILE A 66 9.87 1.42 3.76
CA ILE A 66 11.31 1.63 3.93
C ILE A 66 11.99 0.29 3.64
N LEU A 67 12.84 0.27 2.62
CA LEU A 67 13.74 -0.86 2.35
C LEU A 67 14.99 -0.71 3.21
N LYS A 68 15.30 -1.73 4.01
CA LYS A 68 16.56 -1.88 4.74
C LYS A 68 17.32 -3.09 4.19
N GLU A 69 18.51 -3.33 4.74
CA GLU A 69 19.39 -4.42 4.31
C GLU A 69 18.73 -5.80 4.42
N ASN A 70 18.03 -6.10 5.52
CA ASN A 70 17.47 -7.43 5.80
C ASN A 70 15.94 -7.45 6.00
N GLU A 71 15.27 -6.32 5.79
CA GLU A 71 13.82 -6.23 5.99
C GLU A 71 13.20 -5.08 5.17
N ILE A 72 11.90 -5.17 4.95
CA ILE A 72 11.07 -4.03 4.58
C ILE A 72 10.19 -3.64 5.76
N VAL A 73 9.97 -2.34 5.91
CA VAL A 73 9.09 -1.78 6.95
C VAL A 73 8.00 -0.96 6.28
N PHE A 74 6.75 -1.37 6.45
CA PHE A 74 5.58 -0.60 6.08
C PHE A 74 5.40 0.54 7.07
N ARG A 75 5.18 1.75 6.55
CA ARG A 75 4.98 2.95 7.34
C ARG A 75 3.61 3.52 7.04
N ARG A 76 2.89 3.85 8.11
CA ARG A 76 1.67 4.66 8.09
C ARG A 76 1.96 6.01 8.68
N VAL A 77 1.45 7.05 8.03
CA VAL A 77 1.65 8.44 8.46
C VAL A 77 0.32 9.17 8.37
N ASP A 78 -0.08 9.77 9.48
CA ASP A 78 -1.22 10.68 9.52
C ASP A 78 -0.92 11.91 8.67
N TYR A 79 -1.92 12.39 7.96
CA TYR A 79 -1.85 13.63 7.21
C TYR A 79 -3.15 14.41 7.39
N PRO A 80 -3.19 15.71 7.02
CA PRO A 80 -4.40 16.53 7.10
C PRO A 80 -5.46 16.10 6.06
N VAL A 81 -6.06 14.92 6.22
CA VAL A 81 -7.03 14.33 5.28
C VAL A 81 -8.22 15.25 5.04
N THR A 82 -8.71 15.91 6.09
CA THR A 82 -9.82 16.88 6.00
C THR A 82 -9.48 18.03 5.04
N THR A 83 -8.25 18.54 5.07
CA THR A 83 -7.81 19.61 4.14
C THR A 83 -7.82 19.15 2.69
N THR A 84 -7.42 17.90 2.42
CA THR A 84 -7.47 17.34 1.05
C THR A 84 -8.91 17.10 0.61
N VAL A 85 -9.76 16.59 1.50
CA VAL A 85 -11.21 16.41 1.27
C VAL A 85 -11.89 17.72 0.92
N GLU A 86 -11.65 18.78 1.68
CA GLU A 86 -12.22 20.10 1.43
C GLU A 86 -11.80 20.65 0.05
N LYS A 87 -10.54 20.45 -0.33
CA LYS A 87 -10.05 20.83 -1.66
C LYS A 87 -10.74 20.07 -2.78
N ILE A 88 -11.02 18.77 -2.60
CA ILE A 88 -11.76 17.97 -3.58
C ILE A 88 -13.20 18.47 -3.69
N LEU A 89 -13.88 18.69 -2.56
CA LEU A 89 -15.28 19.15 -2.53
C LEU A 89 -15.47 20.56 -3.08
N ALA A 90 -14.41 21.38 -3.09
CA ALA A 90 -14.42 22.71 -3.68
C ALA A 90 -14.35 22.72 -5.22
N ILE A 91 -14.13 21.57 -5.88
CA ILE A 91 -14.05 21.43 -7.34
C ILE A 91 -15.36 20.82 -7.85
N PRO A 92 -16.25 21.60 -8.51
CA PRO A 92 -17.59 21.13 -8.91
C PRO A 92 -17.59 19.92 -9.85
N GLU A 93 -16.53 19.73 -10.62
CA GLU A 93 -16.38 18.65 -11.60
C GLU A 93 -15.95 17.31 -10.95
N LEU A 94 -15.48 17.33 -9.69
CA LEU A 94 -15.08 16.13 -8.99
C LEU A 94 -16.27 15.53 -8.22
N ASP A 95 -16.45 14.24 -8.40
CA ASP A 95 -17.45 13.49 -7.64
C ASP A 95 -17.07 13.43 -6.15
N ARG A 96 -18.06 13.64 -5.28
CA ARG A 96 -17.90 13.59 -3.81
C ARG A 96 -17.25 12.28 -3.35
N SER A 97 -17.47 11.17 -4.05
CA SER A 97 -16.87 9.87 -3.74
C SER A 97 -15.34 9.91 -3.70
N PHE A 98 -14.66 10.79 -4.43
CA PHE A 98 -13.21 10.94 -4.32
C PHE A 98 -12.78 11.44 -2.94
N ALA A 99 -13.58 12.30 -2.30
CA ALA A 99 -13.34 12.79 -0.96
C ALA A 99 -13.69 11.73 0.09
N ASP A 100 -14.88 11.11 -0.03
CA ASP A 100 -15.36 10.11 0.93
C ASP A 100 -14.39 8.92 1.04
N ARG A 101 -13.83 8.50 -0.09
CA ARG A 101 -12.83 7.43 -0.19
C ARG A 101 -11.55 7.72 0.59
N LEU A 102 -11.09 8.96 0.66
CA LEU A 102 -9.92 9.32 1.45
C LEU A 102 -10.16 9.14 2.94
N LEU A 103 -11.37 9.43 3.42
CA LEU A 103 -11.75 9.28 4.83
C LEU A 103 -11.91 7.81 5.22
N MET A 104 -12.38 6.98 4.29
CA MET A 104 -12.62 5.55 4.52
C MET A 104 -11.40 4.67 4.23
N GLY A 105 -10.41 5.18 3.50
CA GLY A 105 -9.31 4.38 2.97
C GLY A 105 -9.79 3.37 1.92
N GLN A 106 -10.52 3.82 0.89
CA GLN A 106 -11.12 3.00 -0.19
C GLN A 106 -10.81 3.45 -1.61
#